data_AF-A0A2V5S384-F1
#
_entry.id   AF-A0A2V5S384-F1
#
_cell.length_a   1.000
_cell.length_b   1.000
_cell.length_c   1.000
_cell.angle_alpha   90.00
_cell.angle_beta   90.00
_cell.angle_gamma   90.00
#
_symmetry.space_group_name_H-M   'P 1'
#
loop_
_entity.id
_entity.type
_entity.pdbx_description
1 polymer ?
#
loop_
_entity_poly.entity_id
_entity_poly.type
_entity_poly.pdbx_seq_one_letter_code
_entity_poly.pdbx_strand_id
1 'polypeptide(L)'
;RGWHKYPPSSKFKQDDEVGLSGTKTFETVLSPNEKKQSLPLLAFSYFDPVKEQYVTLRSEAMPITVQGGTAATQNVATPQPASSRTSGTTPTRAAPAAAAAAKPPDILYQFTERPRATESFAPIYKRRVFWGVQVIPLLALIGFAVWKIRRARINNRQAQRIAALHHEAAELMHNLRRKDASPREYYAEASRVVRVKTALASAGRGIDPNIVDAETAADTFKLNSDERDRLRRLFEQSDEWQYSGAHNGPGRISPENRREVLELIENLK
;
A
#
# COMPACT_ATOMS: atom_id res chain seq x y z
N ARG A 1 -51.07 -8.12 14.71
CA ARG A 1 -52.22 -7.20 14.61
C ARG A 1 -53.25 -7.58 15.68
N GLY A 2 -53.97 -6.61 16.25
CA GLY A 2 -54.97 -6.85 17.31
C GLY A 2 -54.45 -6.87 18.75
N TRP A 3 -53.27 -6.28 19.01
CA TRP A 3 -52.68 -6.14 20.34
C TRP A 3 -52.30 -4.68 20.58
N HIS A 4 -52.77 -4.10 21.68
CA HIS A 4 -52.27 -2.83 22.18
C HIS A 4 -51.07 -3.09 23.09
N LYS A 5 -49.99 -2.33 22.87
CA LYS A 5 -48.73 -2.47 23.61
C LYS A 5 -48.48 -1.19 24.40
N TYR A 6 -48.22 -1.34 25.69
CA TYR A 6 -47.77 -0.24 26.53
C TYR A 6 -46.24 -0.13 26.50
N PRO A 7 -45.66 1.06 26.73
CA PRO A 7 -44.22 1.20 26.87
C PRO A 7 -43.67 0.23 27.93
N PRO A 8 -42.62 -0.55 27.63
CA PRO A 8 -42.06 -1.49 28.58
C PRO A 8 -41.40 -0.75 29.75
N SER A 9 -41.52 -1.30 30.95
CA SER A 9 -40.69 -0.88 32.07
C SER A 9 -39.43 -1.75 32.15
N SER A 10 -38.33 -1.17 32.63
CA SER A 10 -37.05 -1.86 32.78
C SER A 10 -36.52 -1.60 34.18
N LYS A 11 -36.20 -2.67 34.91
CA LYS A 11 -35.55 -2.60 36.22
C LYS A 11 -34.23 -3.36 36.16
N PHE A 12 -33.19 -2.79 36.74
CA PHE A 12 -31.90 -3.45 36.88
C PHE A 12 -31.62 -3.63 38.37
N LYS A 13 -31.43 -4.89 38.79
CA LYS A 13 -30.98 -5.24 40.11
C LYS A 13 -29.50 -5.62 40.01
N GLN A 14 -28.65 -4.81 40.61
CA GLN A 14 -27.21 -5.04 40.68
C GLN A 14 -26.91 -6.11 41.72
N ASP A 15 -26.05 -7.07 41.37
CA ASP A 15 -25.67 -8.19 42.25
C ASP A 15 -24.22 -8.08 42.77
N ASP A 16 -23.45 -7.07 42.33
CA ASP A 16 -22.05 -6.83 42.71
C ASP A 16 -21.80 -5.34 42.93
N GLU A 17 -20.85 -4.95 43.79
CA GLU A 17 -20.62 -3.56 44.21
C GLU A 17 -20.27 -2.60 43.06
N VAL A 18 -19.60 -3.11 42.01
CA VAL A 18 -19.16 -2.29 40.86
C VAL A 18 -20.19 -2.22 39.72
N GLY A 19 -21.30 -2.96 39.79
CA GLY A 19 -22.40 -2.83 38.83
C GLY A 19 -22.22 -3.58 37.51
N LEU A 20 -21.24 -4.48 37.46
CA LEU A 20 -20.90 -5.26 36.26
C LEU A 20 -21.70 -6.54 36.13
N SER A 21 -22.24 -7.08 37.24
CA SER A 21 -23.17 -8.20 37.25
C SER A 21 -24.50 -7.81 37.90
N GLY A 22 -25.58 -8.33 37.35
CA GLY A 22 -26.91 -8.07 37.86
C GLY A 22 -27.99 -8.67 36.97
N THR A 23 -29.21 -8.66 37.48
CA THR A 23 -30.40 -9.13 36.77
C THR A 23 -31.18 -7.95 36.20
N LYS A 24 -31.43 -7.97 34.88
CA LYS A 24 -32.27 -6.98 34.20
C LYS A 24 -33.63 -7.56 33.87
N THR A 25 -34.68 -6.97 34.44
CA THR A 25 -36.07 -7.38 34.22
C THR A 25 -36.78 -6.37 33.33
N PHE A 26 -37.46 -6.88 32.30
CA PHE A 26 -38.32 -6.10 31.42
C PHE A 26 -39.76 -6.55 31.60
N GLU A 27 -40.67 -5.61 31.85
CA GLU A 27 -42.10 -5.89 31.98
C GLU A 27 -42.85 -5.17 30.86
N THR A 28 -43.68 -5.91 30.13
CA THR A 28 -44.49 -5.35 29.04
C THR A 28 -45.93 -5.82 29.19
N VAL A 29 -46.87 -4.89 29.25
CA VAL A 29 -48.30 -5.20 29.27
C VAL A 29 -48.79 -5.30 27.83
N LEU A 30 -49.41 -6.44 27.49
CA LEU A 30 -50.05 -6.67 26.21
C LEU A 30 -51.56 -6.79 26.41
N SER A 31 -52.33 -5.90 25.79
CA SER A 31 -53.79 -5.95 25.82
C SER A 31 -54.33 -6.48 24.48
N PRO A 32 -55.05 -7.62 24.46
CA PRO A 32 -55.69 -8.12 23.25
C PRO A 32 -56.94 -7.29 22.92
N ASN A 33 -57.03 -6.76 21.71
CA ASN A 33 -58.20 -5.97 21.26
C ASN A 33 -59.24 -6.84 20.52
N GLU A 34 -58.92 -8.10 20.27
CA GLU A 34 -59.73 -9.06 19.52
C GLU A 34 -59.66 -10.42 20.22
N LYS A 35 -60.54 -11.35 19.82
CA LYS A 35 -60.45 -12.74 20.27
C LYS A 35 -59.10 -13.32 19.85
N LYS A 36 -58.25 -13.65 20.83
CA LYS A 36 -56.95 -14.32 20.65
C LYS A 36 -56.95 -15.60 21.48
N GLN A 37 -56.32 -16.64 20.93
CA GLN A 37 -56.24 -17.97 21.51
C GLN A 37 -54.84 -18.31 22.08
N SER A 38 -53.84 -17.49 21.78
CA SER A 38 -52.46 -17.71 22.21
C SER A 38 -51.66 -16.41 22.25
N LEU A 39 -50.74 -16.32 23.21
CA LEU A 39 -49.73 -15.27 23.29
C LEU A 39 -48.70 -15.44 22.16
N PRO A 40 -48.21 -14.34 21.57
CA PRO A 40 -47.17 -14.43 20.55
C PRO A 40 -45.87 -14.96 21.15
N LEU A 41 -45.15 -15.81 20.41
CA LEU A 41 -43.83 -16.28 20.81
C LEU A 41 -42.88 -15.09 20.93
N LEU A 42 -42.20 -14.98 22.06
CA LEU A 42 -41.16 -14.00 22.31
C LEU A 42 -39.81 -14.64 22.02
N ALA A 43 -38.95 -13.94 21.28
CA ALA A 43 -37.57 -14.35 21.05
C ALA A 43 -36.64 -13.26 21.61
N PHE A 44 -35.61 -13.69 22.36
CA PHE A 44 -34.57 -12.82 22.88
C PHE A 44 -33.21 -13.39 22.50
N SER A 45 -32.37 -12.57 21.84
CA SER A 45 -31.03 -12.95 21.45
C SER A 45 -30.01 -12.21 22.30
N TYR A 46 -29.02 -12.94 22.82
CA TYR A 46 -27.89 -12.38 23.54
C TYR A 46 -26.58 -13.03 23.06
N PHE A 47 -25.48 -12.33 23.28
CA PHE A 47 -24.15 -12.88 23.01
C PHE A 47 -23.68 -13.65 24.24
N ASP A 48 -23.35 -14.94 24.08
CA ASP A 48 -22.74 -15.76 25.13
C ASP A 48 -21.21 -15.68 24.96
N PRO A 49 -20.48 -14.97 25.85
CA PRO A 49 -19.04 -14.77 25.71
C PRO A 49 -18.24 -16.06 25.94
N VAL A 50 -18.81 -17.07 26.61
CA VAL A 50 -18.13 -18.36 26.83
C VAL A 50 -18.21 -19.22 25.57
N LYS A 51 -19.33 -19.16 24.85
CA LYS A 51 -19.53 -19.90 23.59
C LYS A 51 -19.16 -19.10 22.33
N GLU A 52 -18.77 -17.84 22.51
CA GLU A 52 -18.41 -16.88 21.45
C GLU A 52 -19.45 -16.78 20.31
N GLN A 53 -20.73 -16.98 20.63
CA GLN A 53 -21.80 -17.00 19.65
C GLN A 53 -23.08 -16.37 20.20
N TYR A 54 -23.95 -15.96 19.29
CA TYR A 54 -25.29 -15.48 19.63
C TYR A 54 -26.21 -16.66 19.92
N VAL A 55 -26.86 -16.62 21.08
CA VAL A 55 -27.86 -17.61 21.51
C VAL A 55 -29.23 -16.95 21.53
N THR A 56 -30.23 -17.59 20.91
CA THR A 56 -31.61 -17.13 20.89
C THR A 56 -32.47 -17.98 21.82
N LEU A 57 -33.04 -17.35 22.85
CA LEU A 57 -34.05 -17.94 23.71
C LEU A 57 -35.43 -17.67 23.10
N ARG A 58 -36.28 -18.70 23.06
CA ARG A 58 -37.66 -18.59 22.59
C ARG A 58 -38.61 -18.95 23.73
N SER A 59 -39.63 -18.14 23.94
CA SER A 59 -40.71 -18.48 24.87
C SER A 59 -41.63 -19.53 24.25
N GLU A 60 -42.25 -20.33 25.09
CA GLU A 60 -43.30 -21.24 24.68
C GLU A 60 -44.59 -20.49 24.37
N ALA A 61 -45.43 -21.06 23.50
CA ALA A 61 -46.73 -20.50 23.18
C ALA A 61 -47.69 -20.76 24.35
N MET A 62 -48.06 -19.71 25.09
CA MET A 62 -49.01 -19.82 26.19
C MET A 62 -50.46 -19.67 25.67
N PRO A 63 -51.31 -20.70 25.80
CA PRO A 63 -52.71 -20.60 25.39
C PRO A 63 -53.44 -19.63 26.29
N ILE A 64 -54.20 -18.71 25.70
CA ILE A 64 -55.05 -17.75 26.43
C ILE A 64 -56.43 -17.73 25.78
N THR A 65 -57.49 -17.69 26.58
CA THR A 65 -58.86 -17.58 26.05
C THR A 65 -59.38 -16.17 26.30
N VAL A 66 -59.38 -15.33 25.26
CA VAL A 66 -59.93 -13.97 25.35
C VAL A 66 -61.32 -13.95 24.71
N GLN A 67 -62.36 -13.89 25.53
CA GLN A 67 -63.73 -13.69 25.07
C GLN A 67 -64.02 -12.19 25.01
N GLY A 68 -64.24 -11.66 23.81
CA GLY A 68 -64.68 -10.27 23.65
C GLY A 68 -66.05 -10.08 24.27
N GLY A 69 -66.17 -9.14 25.21
CA GLY A 69 -67.45 -8.82 25.84
C GLY A 69 -68.41 -8.20 24.83
N THR A 70 -69.51 -8.90 24.52
CA THR A 70 -70.75 -8.22 24.14
C THR A 70 -71.16 -7.40 25.36
N ALA A 71 -71.36 -6.10 25.18
CA ALA A 71 -71.71 -5.14 26.22
C ALA A 71 -72.66 -5.75 27.28
N ALA A 72 -72.14 -5.94 28.49
CA ALA A 72 -72.97 -6.14 29.67
C ALA A 72 -73.54 -4.78 30.05
N THR A 73 -74.63 -4.39 29.38
CA THR A 73 -75.45 -3.26 29.80
C THR A 73 -76.15 -3.67 31.10
N GLN A 74 -75.53 -3.33 32.23
CA GLN A 74 -76.27 -3.24 33.49
C GLN A 74 -77.10 -1.96 33.43
N ASN A 75 -78.41 -2.09 33.23
CA ASN A 75 -79.38 -1.05 33.60
C ASN A 75 -80.56 -1.72 34.31
N VAL A 76 -80.89 -1.14 35.46
CA VAL A 76 -81.87 -1.58 36.45
C VAL A 76 -83.26 -1.03 36.09
N ALA A 77 -84.28 -1.90 36.17
CA ALA A 77 -85.74 -1.70 36.39
C ALA A 77 -86.51 -0.63 35.56
N THR A 78 -87.59 -0.93 34.82
CA THR A 78 -88.96 -1.28 35.27
C THR A 78 -89.89 -1.55 34.04
N PRO A 79 -91.11 -2.14 34.17
CA PRO A 79 -91.72 -3.01 33.15
C PRO A 79 -92.97 -2.50 32.36
N GLN A 80 -93.16 -3.08 31.14
CA GLN A 80 -94.45 -3.47 30.47
C GLN A 80 -95.34 -2.36 29.81
N PRO A 81 -96.22 -2.64 28.78
CA PRO A 81 -96.09 -3.45 27.55
C PRO A 81 -96.65 -2.79 26.24
N ALA A 82 -96.52 -3.57 25.13
CA ALA A 82 -97.46 -3.75 24.00
C ALA A 82 -97.32 -2.86 22.74
N SER A 83 -96.90 -3.47 21.62
CA SER A 83 -97.83 -3.94 20.57
C SER A 83 -97.10 -4.24 19.24
N SER A 84 -97.21 -5.50 18.85
CA SER A 84 -97.39 -6.08 17.52
C SER A 84 -97.37 -5.14 16.31
N ARG A 85 -96.56 -5.46 15.29
CA ARG A 85 -97.09 -6.00 14.02
C ARG A 85 -96.02 -6.49 13.05
N THR A 86 -96.40 -7.59 12.43
CA THR A 86 -95.73 -8.48 11.49
C THR A 86 -95.79 -8.00 10.05
N SER A 87 -94.94 -8.65 9.23
CA SER A 87 -95.09 -8.86 7.78
C SER A 87 -94.65 -7.69 6.91
N GLY A 88 -93.78 -7.82 5.92
CA GLY A 88 -93.25 -8.98 5.22
C GLY A 88 -92.88 -8.52 3.79
N THR A 89 -92.22 -9.41 3.05
CA THR A 89 -91.98 -9.36 1.58
C THR A 89 -90.59 -8.87 1.13
N THR A 90 -89.66 -9.82 1.09
CA THR A 90 -88.63 -10.02 0.05
C THR A 90 -89.25 -10.19 -1.34
N PRO A 91 -88.51 -10.26 -2.48
CA PRO A 91 -87.07 -10.08 -2.73
C PRO A 91 -86.78 -9.16 -3.95
N THR A 92 -85.51 -8.80 -4.23
CA THR A 92 -84.97 -8.76 -5.61
C THR A 92 -83.45 -8.77 -5.60
N ARG A 93 -82.94 -9.61 -6.50
CA ARG A 93 -81.59 -10.07 -6.82
C ARG A 93 -80.72 -8.99 -7.49
N ALA A 94 -79.44 -8.94 -7.12
CA ALA A 94 -78.36 -8.49 -8.00
C ALA A 94 -77.04 -9.19 -7.61
N ALA A 95 -76.50 -9.96 -8.56
CA ALA A 95 -75.11 -10.43 -8.58
C ALA A 95 -74.20 -9.26 -9.06
N PRO A 96 -72.85 -9.27 -8.96
CA PRO A 96 -72.01 -10.34 -9.54
C PRO A 96 -70.59 -10.57 -8.95
N ALA A 97 -69.95 -11.60 -9.54
CA ALA A 97 -68.55 -11.64 -9.99
C ALA A 97 -67.40 -12.07 -9.05
N ALA A 98 -66.82 -13.20 -9.49
CA ALA A 98 -65.39 -13.42 -9.72
C ALA A 98 -64.50 -13.76 -8.50
N ALA A 99 -64.40 -15.07 -8.26
CA ALA A 99 -63.24 -15.70 -7.67
C ALA A 99 -62.01 -15.49 -8.56
N ALA A 100 -61.00 -14.79 -8.06
CA ALA A 100 -59.68 -14.69 -8.66
C ALA A 100 -58.60 -15.10 -7.66
N ALA A 101 -57.98 -16.25 -7.95
CA ALA A 101 -56.59 -16.62 -7.72
C ALA A 101 -55.96 -16.34 -6.34
N ALA A 102 -55.81 -17.42 -5.56
CA ALA A 102 -54.78 -17.52 -4.53
C ALA A 102 -53.38 -17.43 -5.17
N LYS A 103 -52.61 -16.39 -4.86
CA LYS A 103 -51.15 -16.37 -5.02
C LYS A 103 -50.51 -16.67 -3.66
N PRO A 104 -49.52 -17.59 -3.58
CA PRO A 104 -48.76 -17.76 -2.35
C PRO A 104 -47.92 -16.50 -2.06
N PRO A 105 -47.68 -16.13 -0.79
CA PRO A 105 -46.84 -15.00 -0.46
C PRO A 105 -45.38 -15.34 -0.76
N ASP A 106 -44.90 -14.86 -1.89
CA ASP A 106 -43.49 -14.71 -2.22
C ASP A 106 -42.92 -13.56 -1.38
N ILE A 107 -42.67 -13.83 -0.10
CA ILE A 107 -42.06 -12.87 0.83
C ILE A 107 -40.87 -13.58 1.48
N LEU A 108 -39.69 -13.37 0.90
CA LEU A 108 -38.43 -13.67 1.56
C LEU A 108 -38.34 -12.92 2.89
N TYR A 109 -37.91 -13.63 3.93
CA TYR A 109 -37.70 -13.15 5.29
C TYR A 109 -36.80 -11.91 5.29
N GLN A 110 -37.36 -10.72 5.57
CA GLN A 110 -36.56 -9.50 5.75
C GLN A 110 -35.85 -9.54 7.11
N PHE A 111 -34.53 -9.76 7.06
CA PHE A 111 -33.65 -9.62 8.22
C PHE A 111 -33.89 -8.28 8.93
N THR A 112 -34.23 -8.33 10.22
CA THR A 112 -34.63 -7.15 11.02
C THR A 112 -33.47 -6.55 11.82
N GLU A 113 -32.24 -6.96 11.56
CA GLU A 113 -31.05 -6.38 12.18
C GLU A 113 -30.53 -5.22 11.33
N ARG A 114 -30.50 -4.01 11.90
CA ARG A 114 -29.79 -2.88 11.29
C ARG A 114 -28.29 -3.20 11.37
N PRO A 115 -27.58 -3.32 10.23
CA PRO A 115 -26.14 -3.49 10.27
C PRO A 115 -25.52 -2.22 10.86
N ARG A 116 -24.56 -2.41 11.77
CA ARG A 116 -23.86 -1.33 12.49
C ARG A 116 -23.09 -0.38 11.55
N ALA A 117 -22.87 -0.81 10.31
CA ALA A 117 -22.43 0.00 9.20
C ALA A 117 -23.33 -0.28 7.99
N THR A 118 -23.75 0.76 7.28
CA THR A 118 -24.48 0.64 6.02
C THR A 118 -23.61 -0.09 5.00
N GLU A 119 -23.84 -1.39 4.80
CA GLU A 119 -23.24 -2.12 3.70
C GLU A 119 -23.81 -1.58 2.38
N SER A 120 -23.07 -0.66 1.79
CA SER A 120 -23.40 -0.09 0.50
C SER A 120 -22.99 -1.06 -0.61
N PHE A 121 -23.98 -1.55 -1.36
CA PHE A 121 -23.81 -2.27 -2.64
C PHE A 121 -23.27 -1.37 -3.77
N ALA A 122 -22.78 -0.17 -3.46
CA ALA A 122 -22.11 0.66 -4.44
C ALA A 122 -20.85 -0.06 -4.96
N PRO A 123 -20.66 -0.13 -6.30
CA PRO A 123 -19.47 -0.72 -6.89
C PRO A 123 -18.19 -0.17 -6.28
N ILE A 124 -17.20 -1.04 -6.07
CA ILE A 124 -15.99 -0.75 -5.30
C ILE A 124 -15.22 0.45 -5.89
N TYR A 125 -15.30 0.67 -7.20
CA TYR A 125 -14.69 1.82 -7.90
C TYR A 125 -15.26 3.19 -7.52
N LYS A 126 -16.45 3.27 -6.92
CA LYS A 126 -17.04 4.54 -6.41
C LYS A 126 -16.48 4.94 -5.05
N ARG A 127 -15.83 4.01 -4.33
CA ARG A 127 -15.26 4.28 -3.01
C ARG A 127 -13.91 4.96 -3.17
N ARG A 128 -13.68 6.10 -2.50
CA ARG A 128 -12.39 6.83 -2.54
C ARG A 128 -11.21 5.99 -2.07
N VAL A 129 -11.45 5.07 -1.14
CA VAL A 129 -10.46 4.13 -0.61
C VAL A 129 -9.92 3.21 -1.70
N PHE A 130 -10.76 2.76 -2.64
CA PHE A 130 -10.33 1.91 -3.76
C PHE A 130 -9.27 2.60 -4.62
N TRP A 131 -9.52 3.86 -4.98
CA TRP A 131 -8.54 4.68 -5.70
C TRP A 131 -7.29 4.97 -4.88
N GLY A 132 -7.43 5.23 -3.58
CA GLY A 132 -6.29 5.40 -2.69
C GLY A 132 -5.37 4.17 -2.67
N VAL A 133 -5.94 2.98 -2.54
CA VAL A 133 -5.19 1.71 -2.58
C VAL A 133 -4.57 1.46 -3.96
N GLN A 134 -5.25 1.82 -5.05
CA GLN A 134 -4.75 1.63 -6.41
C GLN A 134 -3.61 2.60 -6.80
N VAL A 135 -3.57 3.78 -6.20
CA VAL A 135 -2.50 4.78 -6.44
C VAL A 135 -1.18 4.37 -5.78
N ILE A 136 -1.21 3.62 -4.67
CA ILE A 136 0.00 3.16 -3.97
C ILE A 136 0.95 2.33 -4.87
N PRO A 137 0.52 1.24 -5.54
CA PRO A 137 1.40 0.47 -6.41
C PRO A 137 1.86 1.28 -7.63
N LEU A 138 1.02 2.19 -8.14
CA LEU A 138 1.39 3.07 -9.25
C LEU A 138 2.52 4.03 -8.83
N LEU A 139 2.39 4.67 -7.67
CA LEU A 139 3.44 5.54 -7.12
C LEU A 139 4.71 4.77 -6.79
N ALA A 140 4.60 3.53 -6.29
CA ALA A 140 5.74 2.67 -6.04
C ALA A 140 6.51 2.35 -7.34
N LEU A 141 5.78 2.01 -8.43
CA LEU A 141 6.39 1.78 -9.74
C LEU A 141 7.03 3.04 -10.32
N ILE A 142 6.37 4.20 -10.21
CA ILE A 142 6.93 5.48 -10.67
C ILE A 142 8.19 5.82 -9.87
N GLY A 143 8.14 5.70 -8.53
CA GLY A 143 9.29 5.91 -7.66
C GLY A 143 10.45 4.99 -7.99
N PHE A 144 10.17 3.70 -8.24
CA PHE A 144 11.17 2.72 -8.66
C PHE A 144 11.77 3.06 -10.03
N ALA A 145 10.95 3.44 -11.01
CA ALA A 145 11.40 3.86 -12.33
C ALA A 145 12.29 5.11 -12.26
N VAL A 146 11.88 6.12 -11.50
CA VAL A 146 12.68 7.34 -11.27
C VAL A 146 14.00 6.99 -10.58
N TRP A 147 13.99 6.11 -9.57
CA TRP A 147 15.20 5.65 -8.91
C TRP A 147 16.13 4.91 -9.86
N LYS A 148 15.60 4.01 -10.69
CA LYS A 148 16.35 3.29 -11.72
C LYS A 148 16.95 4.22 -12.77
N ILE A 149 16.21 5.23 -13.22
CA ILE A 149 16.69 6.24 -14.18
C ILE A 149 17.79 7.10 -13.54
N ARG A 150 17.60 7.53 -12.29
CA ARG A 150 18.63 8.28 -11.55
C ARG A 150 19.91 7.46 -11.38
N ARG A 151 19.79 6.19 -11.00
CA ARG A 151 20.94 5.27 -10.86
C ARG A 151 21.63 5.03 -12.20
N ALA A 152 20.86 4.81 -13.27
CA ALA A 152 21.41 4.67 -14.62
C ALA A 152 22.12 5.95 -15.09
N ARG A 153 21.58 7.14 -14.79
CA ARG A 153 22.20 8.42 -15.16
C ARG A 153 23.51 8.67 -14.40
N ILE A 154 23.59 8.30 -13.12
CA ILE A 154 24.84 8.39 -12.34
C ILE A 154 25.89 7.43 -12.92
N ASN A 155 25.50 6.17 -13.17
CA ASN A 155 26.40 5.19 -13.78
C ASN A 155 26.84 5.61 -15.18
N ASN A 156 25.95 6.21 -15.98
CA ASN A 156 26.28 6.68 -17.33
C ASN A 156 27.28 7.85 -17.29
N ARG A 157 27.19 8.76 -16.31
CA ARG A 157 28.21 9.81 -16.12
C ARG A 157 29.58 9.23 -15.76
N GLN A 158 29.62 8.22 -14.90
CA GLN A 158 30.87 7.53 -14.56
C GLN A 158 31.42 6.77 -15.77
N ALA A 159 30.57 6.04 -16.50
CA ALA A 159 30.94 5.33 -17.71
C ALA A 159 31.44 6.29 -18.81
N GLN A 160 30.81 7.45 -18.97
CA GLN A 160 31.26 8.50 -19.89
C GLN A 160 32.60 9.09 -19.48
N ARG A 161 32.83 9.34 -18.19
CA ARG A 161 34.14 9.80 -17.69
C ARG A 161 35.24 8.75 -17.95
N ILE A 162 34.96 7.49 -17.65
CA ILE A 162 35.88 6.38 -17.90
C ILE A 162 36.15 6.24 -19.41
N ALA A 163 35.12 6.31 -20.26
CA ALA A 163 35.27 6.27 -21.71
C ALA A 163 36.10 7.46 -22.24
N ALA A 164 35.84 8.67 -21.75
CA ALA A 164 36.62 9.86 -22.12
C ALA A 164 38.10 9.73 -21.71
N LEU A 165 38.38 9.24 -20.51
CA LEU A 165 39.75 8.96 -20.04
C LEU A 165 40.42 7.86 -20.88
N HIS A 166 39.68 6.83 -21.30
CA HIS A 166 40.20 5.81 -22.22
C HIS A 166 40.57 6.41 -23.58
N HIS A 167 39.74 7.31 -24.12
CA HIS A 167 40.03 8.00 -25.37
C HIS A 167 41.27 8.90 -25.22
N GLU A 168 41.38 9.68 -24.13
CA GLU A 168 42.55 10.51 -23.85
C GLU A 168 43.82 9.66 -23.73
N ALA A 169 43.78 8.54 -23.01
CA ALA A 169 44.92 7.63 -22.88
C ALA A 169 45.32 7.02 -24.24
N ALA A 170 44.35 6.64 -25.08
CA ALA A 170 44.62 6.06 -26.40
C ALA A 170 45.22 7.09 -27.37
N GLU A 171 44.73 8.33 -27.34
CA GLU A 171 45.23 9.42 -28.16
C GLU A 171 46.67 9.80 -27.76
N LEU A 172 46.94 9.92 -26.47
CA LEU A 172 48.29 10.18 -25.97
C LEU A 172 49.25 9.03 -26.29
N MET A 173 48.81 7.77 -26.18
CA MET A 173 49.61 6.62 -26.57
C MET A 173 49.92 6.62 -28.08
N HIS A 174 48.99 7.09 -28.91
CA HIS A 174 49.20 7.27 -30.34
C HIS A 174 50.25 8.35 -30.61
N ASN A 175 50.19 9.49 -29.91
CA ASN A 175 51.16 10.58 -30.04
C ASN A 175 52.57 10.16 -29.59
N LEU A 176 52.69 9.42 -28.48
CA LEU A 176 53.95 8.83 -28.00
C LEU A 176 54.60 7.89 -29.02
N ARG A 177 53.81 7.26 -29.91
CA ARG A 177 54.32 6.38 -30.96
C ARG A 177 54.77 7.16 -32.21
N ARG A 178 54.41 8.44 -32.33
CA ARG A 178 54.79 9.32 -33.45
C ARG A 178 56.25 9.76 -33.35
N LYS A 179 57.03 9.63 -34.43
CA LYS A 179 58.49 9.75 -34.37
C LYS A 179 59.03 11.17 -34.14
N ASP A 180 58.19 12.19 -34.28
CA ASP A 180 58.62 13.59 -34.44
C ASP A 180 58.40 14.48 -33.20
N ALA A 181 57.99 13.92 -32.06
CA ALA A 181 57.75 14.69 -30.84
C ALA A 181 59.05 15.25 -30.25
N SER A 182 59.01 16.50 -29.77
CA SER A 182 60.13 17.09 -29.05
C SER A 182 60.37 16.34 -27.72
N PRO A 183 61.59 16.32 -27.16
CA PRO A 183 61.88 15.67 -25.88
C PRO A 183 60.92 16.08 -24.77
N ARG A 184 60.61 17.38 -24.69
CA ARG A 184 59.71 17.95 -23.68
C ARG A 184 58.27 17.44 -23.84
N GLU A 185 57.74 17.46 -25.05
CA GLU A 185 56.39 16.95 -25.33
C GLU A 185 56.30 15.45 -25.06
N TYR A 186 57.32 14.68 -25.43
CA TYR A 186 57.33 13.24 -25.22
C TYR A 186 57.27 12.85 -23.73
N TYR A 187 58.12 13.43 -22.88
CA TYR A 187 58.09 13.10 -21.44
C TYR A 187 56.84 13.63 -20.74
N ALA A 188 56.31 14.78 -21.18
CA ALA A 188 55.04 15.31 -20.68
C ALA A 188 53.84 14.42 -21.07
N GLU A 189 53.80 13.91 -22.31
CA GLU A 189 52.78 12.95 -22.74
C GLU A 189 52.94 11.61 -22.01
N ALA A 190 54.18 11.14 -21.82
CA ALA A 190 54.47 9.89 -21.13
C ALA A 190 53.98 9.90 -19.67
N SER A 191 54.31 10.96 -18.91
CA SER A 191 53.84 11.11 -17.53
C SER A 191 52.33 11.29 -17.47
N ARG A 192 51.73 12.02 -18.43
CA ARG A 192 50.28 12.17 -18.55
C ARG A 192 49.58 10.83 -18.78
N VAL A 193 50.10 9.95 -19.63
CA VAL A 193 49.51 8.62 -19.85
C VAL A 193 49.53 7.80 -18.57
N VAL A 194 50.62 7.81 -17.81
CA VAL A 194 50.69 7.12 -16.52
C VAL A 194 49.63 7.68 -15.55
N ARG A 195 49.51 9.01 -15.46
CA ARG A 195 48.48 9.69 -14.64
C ARG A 195 47.05 9.36 -15.04
N VAL A 196 46.75 9.24 -16.34
CA VAL A 196 45.40 8.88 -16.83
C VAL A 196 45.12 7.40 -16.62
N LYS A 197 46.09 6.51 -16.88
CA LYS A 197 45.95 5.06 -16.68
C LYS A 197 45.75 4.70 -15.21
N THR A 198 46.49 5.34 -14.31
CA THR A 198 46.32 5.17 -12.86
C THR A 198 44.95 5.67 -12.39
N ALA A 199 44.49 6.82 -12.89
CA ALA A 199 43.15 7.33 -12.59
C ALA A 199 42.05 6.40 -13.10
N LEU A 200 42.26 5.73 -14.26
CA LEU A 200 41.37 4.69 -14.77
C LEU A 200 41.36 3.44 -13.88
N ALA A 201 42.52 2.92 -13.51
CA ALA A 201 42.64 1.76 -12.62
C ALA A 201 42.07 2.04 -11.22
N SER A 202 42.22 3.29 -10.75
CA SER A 202 41.68 3.79 -9.49
C SER A 202 40.33 4.52 -9.63
N ALA A 203 39.60 4.35 -10.74
CA ALA A 203 38.34 5.06 -11.00
C ALA A 203 37.26 4.76 -9.93
N GLY A 204 37.33 3.58 -9.30
CA GLY A 204 36.47 3.23 -8.16
C GLY A 204 36.79 3.98 -6.86
N ARG A 205 38.00 4.54 -6.74
CA ARG A 205 38.50 5.29 -5.58
C ARG A 205 38.40 6.81 -5.77
N GLY A 206 38.06 7.28 -6.97
CA GLY A 206 37.80 8.70 -7.26
C GLY A 206 39.05 9.58 -7.32
N ILE A 207 40.20 9.01 -7.71
CA ILE A 207 41.47 9.75 -7.79
C ILE A 207 41.47 10.62 -9.06
N ASP A 208 41.72 11.92 -8.91
CA ASP A 208 41.86 12.84 -10.04
C ASP A 208 43.19 12.59 -10.78
N PRO A 209 43.21 12.59 -12.13
CA PRO A 209 44.44 12.37 -12.91
C PRO A 209 45.57 13.36 -12.60
N ASN A 210 45.23 14.58 -12.16
CA ASN A 210 46.20 15.65 -11.96
C ASN A 210 46.99 15.53 -10.65
N ILE A 211 46.52 14.72 -9.70
CA ILE A 211 47.14 14.55 -8.37
C ILE A 211 47.94 13.24 -8.25
N VAL A 212 48.07 12.50 -9.35
CA VAL A 212 48.77 11.21 -9.33
C VAL A 212 50.28 11.43 -9.41
N ASP A 213 50.95 11.08 -8.33
CA ASP A 213 52.41 10.97 -8.24
C ASP A 213 52.92 9.57 -8.61
N ALA A 214 54.24 9.45 -8.81
CA ALA A 214 54.91 8.19 -9.16
C ALA A 214 54.61 7.06 -8.14
N GLU A 215 54.55 7.37 -6.85
CA GLU A 215 54.26 6.39 -5.79
C GLU A 215 52.79 5.93 -5.83
N THR A 216 51.85 6.85 -6.07
CA THR A 216 50.44 6.50 -6.24
C THR A 216 50.24 5.59 -7.45
N ALA A 217 51.01 5.82 -8.52
CA ALA A 217 51.03 4.96 -9.70
C ALA A 217 51.62 3.57 -9.39
N ALA A 218 52.76 3.55 -8.70
CA ALA A 218 53.42 2.35 -8.21
C ALA A 218 52.48 1.44 -7.41
N ASP A 219 51.77 2.03 -6.46
CA ASP A 219 50.84 1.32 -5.58
C ASP A 219 49.60 0.82 -6.30
N THR A 220 49.08 1.61 -7.25
CA THR A 220 47.87 1.24 -8.01
C THR A 220 48.10 -0.01 -8.86
N PHE A 221 49.26 -0.10 -9.52
CA PHE A 221 49.60 -1.22 -10.41
C PHE A 221 50.45 -2.32 -9.73
N LYS A 222 50.75 -2.18 -8.43
CA LYS A 222 51.57 -3.13 -7.64
C LYS A 222 52.92 -3.44 -8.30
N LEU A 223 53.60 -2.39 -8.76
CA LEU A 223 54.88 -2.51 -9.47
C LEU A 223 56.01 -3.02 -8.57
N ASN A 224 56.99 -3.68 -9.20
CA ASN A 224 58.21 -4.21 -8.58
C ASN A 224 59.15 -3.06 -8.20
N SER A 225 60.13 -3.28 -7.29
CA SER A 225 61.07 -2.22 -6.87
C SER A 225 61.76 -1.54 -8.07
N ASP A 226 62.25 -2.33 -9.02
CA ASP A 226 62.92 -1.83 -10.23
C ASP A 226 61.98 -0.98 -11.11
N GLU A 227 60.72 -1.38 -11.23
CA GLU A 227 59.73 -0.67 -12.05
C GLU A 227 59.27 0.62 -11.40
N ARG A 228 59.20 0.65 -10.05
CA ARG A 228 58.95 1.88 -9.29
C ARG A 228 60.07 2.89 -9.50
N ASP A 229 61.32 2.45 -9.45
CA ASP A 229 62.47 3.32 -9.68
C ASP A 229 62.46 3.89 -11.11
N ARG A 230 62.09 3.07 -12.11
CA ARG A 230 61.92 3.53 -13.50
C ARG A 230 60.79 4.55 -13.63
N LEU A 231 59.66 4.31 -12.98
CA LEU A 231 58.51 5.22 -13.00
C LEU A 231 58.83 6.54 -12.28
N ARG A 232 59.58 6.49 -11.18
CA ARG A 232 60.09 7.66 -10.48
C ARG A 232 61.02 8.50 -11.35
N ARG A 233 61.98 7.86 -12.03
CA ARG A 233 62.88 8.54 -12.98
C ARG A 233 62.12 9.19 -14.14
N LEU A 234 61.06 8.55 -14.64
CA LEU A 234 60.22 9.13 -15.70
C LEU A 234 59.53 10.41 -15.24
N PHE A 235 58.96 10.41 -14.03
CA PHE A 235 58.32 11.61 -13.46
C PHE A 235 59.33 12.72 -13.19
N GLU A 236 60.48 12.38 -12.60
CA GLU A 236 61.56 13.32 -12.34
C GLU A 236 62.08 13.97 -13.63
N GLN A 237 62.25 13.16 -14.69
CA GLN A 237 62.66 13.64 -16.01
C GLN A 237 61.57 14.53 -16.65
N SER A 238 60.29 14.14 -16.54
CA SER A 238 59.17 14.98 -17.00
C SER A 238 59.14 16.34 -16.29
N ASP A 239 59.31 16.35 -14.97
CA ASP A 239 59.32 17.58 -14.17
C ASP A 239 60.55 18.43 -14.50
N GLU A 240 61.72 17.81 -14.67
CA GLU A 240 62.93 18.48 -15.14
C GLU A 240 62.67 19.19 -16.47
N TRP A 241 62.16 18.51 -17.50
CA TRP A 241 61.86 19.14 -18.79
C TRP A 241 60.74 20.19 -18.74
N GLN A 242 59.82 20.09 -17.77
CA GLN A 242 58.73 21.03 -17.63
C GLN A 242 59.19 22.34 -16.98
N TYR A 243 60.10 22.26 -16.00
CA TYR A 243 60.56 23.37 -15.17
C TYR A 243 61.97 23.90 -15.51
N SER A 244 62.83 23.17 -16.23
CA SER A 244 64.24 23.53 -16.47
C SER A 244 64.46 24.63 -17.52
N GLY A 245 63.39 25.13 -18.17
CA GLY A 245 63.48 26.11 -19.25
C GLY A 245 64.08 25.52 -20.53
N ALA A 246 63.73 26.08 -21.68
CA ALA A 246 63.98 25.47 -23.01
C ALA A 246 65.46 25.26 -23.41
N HIS A 247 66.44 25.56 -22.54
CA HIS A 247 67.87 25.62 -22.89
C HIS A 247 68.74 24.54 -22.25
N ASN A 248 68.19 23.68 -21.39
CA ASN A 248 68.96 22.64 -20.70
C ASN A 248 68.46 21.24 -21.06
N GLY A 249 69.08 20.63 -22.07
CA GLY A 249 68.90 19.22 -22.39
C GLY A 249 69.28 18.85 -23.83
N PRO A 250 69.58 17.58 -24.12
CA PRO A 250 69.87 17.12 -25.47
C PRO A 250 68.64 17.32 -26.37
N GLY A 251 68.78 18.01 -27.50
CA GLY A 251 67.68 18.31 -28.42
C GLY A 251 67.02 17.10 -29.10
N ARG A 252 67.48 15.88 -28.81
CA ARG A 252 66.92 14.62 -29.30
C ARG A 252 66.89 13.55 -28.20
N ILE A 253 65.83 12.76 -28.20
CA ILE A 253 65.65 11.60 -27.32
C ILE A 253 66.40 10.40 -27.91
N SER A 254 67.16 9.66 -27.08
CA SER A 254 67.75 8.39 -27.50
C SER A 254 66.65 7.37 -27.85
N PRO A 255 66.76 6.62 -28.96
CA PRO A 255 65.79 5.58 -29.31
C PRO A 255 65.67 4.48 -28.25
N GLU A 256 66.70 4.28 -27.42
CA GLU A 256 66.70 3.31 -26.31
C GLU A 256 65.80 3.76 -25.17
N ASN A 257 66.00 4.97 -24.63
CA ASN A 257 65.15 5.55 -23.58
C ASN A 257 63.67 5.58 -24.00
N ARG A 258 63.41 5.87 -25.28
CA ARG A 258 62.05 5.86 -25.82
C ARG A 258 61.41 4.47 -25.76
N ARG A 259 62.17 3.41 -26.06
CA ARG A 259 61.67 2.03 -25.99
C ARG A 259 61.41 1.64 -24.54
N GLU A 260 62.33 1.96 -23.63
CA GLU A 260 62.18 1.67 -22.19
C GLU A 260 60.94 2.35 -21.60
N VAL A 261 60.71 3.62 -21.92
CA VAL A 261 59.52 4.36 -21.46
C VAL A 261 58.22 3.76 -22.03
N LEU A 262 58.21 3.41 -23.33
CA LEU A 262 57.05 2.77 -23.95
C LEU A 262 56.75 1.39 -23.33
N GLU A 263 57.78 0.58 -23.11
CA GLU A 263 57.67 -0.74 -22.48
C GLU A 263 57.12 -0.63 -21.06
N LEU A 264 57.64 0.32 -20.27
CA LEU A 264 57.15 0.60 -18.92
C LEU A 264 55.66 0.96 -18.96
N ILE A 265 55.24 1.85 -19.86
CA ILE A 265 53.83 2.27 -19.98
C ILE A 265 52.93 1.13 -20.46
N GLU A 266 53.41 0.25 -21.33
CA GLU A 266 52.67 -0.91 -21.83
C GLU A 266 52.47 -2.00 -20.76
N ASN A 267 53.42 -2.13 -19.83
CA ASN A 267 53.36 -3.05 -18.69
C ASN A 267 52.43 -2.59 -17.56
N LEU A 268 51.98 -1.34 -17.55
CA LEU A 268 50.95 -0.84 -16.63
C LEU A 268 49.56 -1.34 -17.04
N LYS A 269 49.13 -2.48 -16.48
CA LYS A 269 47.80 -3.09 -16.68
C LYS A 269 47.19 -3.58 -15.37
#